data_AF-A0AAN7TAN6-F1
#
_entry.id   AF-A0AAN7TAN6-F1
#
_cell.length_a   1.000
_cell.length_b   1.000
_cell.length_c   1.000
_cell.angle_alpha   90.00
_cell.angle_beta   90.00
_cell.angle_gamma   90.00
#
_symmetry.space_group_name_H-M   'P 1'
#
loop_
_entity.id
_entity.type
_entity.pdbx_description
1 polymer ?
#
loop_
_entity_poly.entity_id
_entity_poly.type
_entity_poly.pdbx_seq_one_letter_code
_entity_poly.pdbx_strand_id
1 'polypeptide(L)'
;MHLDTRVLTLTWPEMLSDTTLHLEREARRLRYQAIGDACRKADINTLLVGHHADDQAETVLVRLTNNYLGSGLSGIKAHKPVPECHGMYGVHESGNPQALSTPAERTAGPQRVRSTSNKHHSNTHASERILIEGGGLSISRPLLPYSKDELVSYCMNMGVRWHEDNTNADPQFALRNTVRYLLNKHLLPVALRAPRLLEVAAGVATGDSRNEAKANQEFATLDLLLDVRCGTLVVENPSFMQAFPSNDGSDLIVGSLVIRKLLTLVAPTEVIQMPDAYGAAAKLVGQRQSAIQIAGIAICERQDARGVRIWVMQRKVPSAQELITQSKRLTAYEDLPQAVALKTTRWLLWDSRYWVCVYHRDPNVEVTIRFLTAQDLALLRTTHTPSVLQRLEQVLRLVPGKQRFTLPVLAARRRSDGVEQAVIVALPTLGWSIDGWRKWPASSSVARDSEQVGYWDIRYKKVDLESSRKHTILDSGA
;
A
#
# COMPACT_ATOMS: atom_id res chain seq x y z
N MET A 1 27.49 25.62 -5.72
CA MET A 1 26.14 25.04 -5.84
C MET A 1 25.49 25.14 -4.46
N HIS A 2 24.45 25.96 -4.29
CA HIS A 2 23.75 26.03 -3.01
C HIS A 2 22.81 24.84 -2.91
N LEU A 3 23.17 23.84 -2.10
CA LEU A 3 22.28 22.74 -1.76
C LEU A 3 21.41 23.19 -0.59
N ASP A 4 20.09 23.22 -0.78
CA ASP A 4 19.17 23.44 0.32
C ASP A 4 19.34 22.30 1.33
N THR A 5 19.58 22.67 2.59
CA THR A 5 19.91 21.73 3.66
C THR A 5 18.91 21.88 4.79
N ARG A 6 18.33 20.75 5.19
CA ARG A 6 17.35 20.70 6.29
C ARG A 6 17.78 19.66 7.31
N VAL A 7 17.77 20.05 8.58
CA VAL A 7 17.98 19.14 9.71
C VAL A 7 16.61 18.66 10.19
N LEU A 8 16.42 17.34 10.22
CA LEU A 8 15.20 16.71 10.73
C LEU A 8 15.48 16.13 12.11
N THR A 9 14.95 16.76 13.15
CA THR A 9 15.07 16.28 14.52
C THR A 9 14.07 15.16 14.77
N LEU A 10 14.55 14.01 15.26
CA LEU A 10 13.70 12.88 15.64
C LEU A 10 13.34 12.97 17.13
N THR A 11 12.06 12.78 17.45
CA THR A 11 11.60 12.63 18.82
C THR A 11 11.49 11.14 19.14
N TRP A 12 12.14 10.72 20.23
CA TRP A 12 12.16 9.34 20.67
C TRP A 12 11.09 9.10 21.73
N PRO A 13 10.33 7.99 21.68
CA PRO A 13 9.48 7.61 22.80
C PRO A 13 10.36 7.24 24.00
N GLU A 14 9.98 7.69 25.21
CA GLU A 14 10.74 7.47 26.46
C GLU A 14 10.96 5.98 26.82
N MET A 15 10.23 5.07 26.18
CA MET A 15 10.22 3.63 26.45
C MET A 15 10.94 2.84 25.35
N LEU A 16 12.25 3.03 25.18
CA LEU A 16 13.07 2.09 24.42
C LEU A 16 13.73 1.12 25.40
N SER A 17 13.42 -0.17 25.29
CA SER A 17 14.13 -1.22 26.03
C SER A 17 15.62 -1.22 25.68
N ASP A 18 16.49 -1.49 26.65
CA ASP A 18 17.96 -1.43 26.60
C ASP A 18 18.68 -2.32 25.55
N THR A 19 17.97 -2.98 24.64
CA THR A 19 18.61 -3.82 23.62
C THR A 19 18.93 -3.03 22.34
N THR A 20 20.20 -2.99 21.96
CA THR A 20 20.72 -2.23 20.81
C THR A 20 20.05 -2.56 19.47
N LEU A 21 19.57 -3.81 19.31
CA LEU A 21 18.81 -4.24 18.13
C LEU A 21 17.45 -3.54 17.99
N HIS A 22 16.76 -3.29 19.10
CA HIS A 22 15.51 -2.53 19.07
C HIS A 22 15.76 -1.06 18.74
N LEU A 23 16.86 -0.50 19.25
CA LEU A 23 17.27 0.86 18.94
C LEU A 23 17.55 1.06 17.43
N GLU A 24 18.35 0.21 16.79
CA GLU A 24 18.68 0.36 15.36
C GLU A 24 17.43 0.29 14.47
N ARG A 25 16.54 -0.67 14.76
CA ARG A 25 15.30 -0.85 14.00
C ARG A 25 14.36 0.36 14.16
N GLU A 26 14.16 0.83 15.39
CA GLU A 26 13.29 1.99 15.65
C GLU A 26 13.91 3.29 15.10
N ALA A 27 15.22 3.49 15.24
CA ALA A 27 15.95 4.59 14.62
C ALA A 27 15.78 4.59 13.10
N ARG A 28 15.90 3.42 12.47
CA ARG A 28 15.67 3.25 11.03
C ARG A 28 14.24 3.64 10.65
N ARG A 29 13.25 3.16 11.40
CA ARG A 29 11.82 3.47 11.18
C ARG A 29 11.57 4.97 11.25
N LEU A 30 11.92 5.60 12.37
CA LEU A 30 11.70 7.04 12.60
C LEU A 30 12.44 7.89 11.56
N ARG A 31 13.68 7.54 11.21
CA ARG A 31 14.45 8.24 10.17
C ARG A 31 13.75 8.23 8.82
N TYR A 32 13.33 7.06 8.32
CA TYR A 32 12.68 6.99 7.01
C TYR A 32 11.31 7.66 7.02
N GLN A 33 10.54 7.56 8.12
CA GLN A 33 9.27 8.26 8.24
C GLN A 33 9.46 9.78 8.21
N ALA A 34 10.42 10.32 8.97
CA ALA A 34 10.72 11.76 8.96
C ALA A 34 11.19 12.24 7.58
N ILE A 35 12.09 11.51 6.93
CA ILE A 35 12.55 11.82 5.57
C ILE A 35 11.39 11.75 4.58
N GLY A 36 10.55 10.71 4.66
CA GLY A 36 9.39 10.53 3.80
C GLY A 36 8.40 11.69 3.91
N ASP A 37 8.09 12.13 5.13
CA ASP A 37 7.26 13.30 5.39
C ASP A 37 7.88 14.59 4.84
N ALA A 38 9.19 14.79 5.04
CA ALA A 38 9.91 15.94 4.52
C ALA A 38 9.92 15.98 2.98
N CYS A 39 10.16 14.84 2.33
CA CYS A 39 10.11 14.70 0.88
C CYS A 39 8.72 15.02 0.35
N ARG A 40 7.66 14.46 0.95
CA ARG A 40 6.28 14.77 0.59
C ARG A 40 5.97 16.26 0.68
N LYS A 41 6.36 16.90 1.80
CA LYS A 41 6.14 18.35 2.01
C LYS A 41 6.90 19.23 1.01
N ALA A 42 7.99 18.71 0.45
CA ALA A 42 8.82 19.39 -0.53
C ALA A 42 8.55 18.94 -1.99
N ASP A 43 7.50 18.14 -2.23
CA ASP A 43 7.16 17.59 -3.56
C ASP A 43 8.31 16.81 -4.22
N ILE A 44 9.08 16.07 -3.41
CA ILE A 44 10.18 15.22 -3.85
C ILE A 44 9.67 13.79 -4.02
N ASN A 45 9.84 13.22 -5.22
CA ASN A 45 9.35 11.89 -5.57
C ASN A 45 10.44 10.80 -5.60
N THR A 46 11.72 11.20 -5.47
CA THR A 46 12.87 10.29 -5.44
C THR A 46 13.85 10.70 -4.36
N LEU A 47 14.13 9.78 -3.43
CA LEU A 47 15.14 9.90 -2.39
C LEU A 47 16.42 9.18 -2.83
N LEU A 48 17.53 9.91 -2.93
CA LEU A 48 18.85 9.31 -3.16
C LEU A 48 19.51 9.01 -1.81
N VAL A 49 20.10 7.82 -1.68
CA VAL A 49 20.89 7.44 -0.50
C VAL A 49 22.22 6.82 -0.90
N GLY A 50 23.26 7.07 -0.10
CA GLY A 50 24.63 6.65 -0.34
C GLY A 50 24.95 5.21 0.07
N HIS A 51 24.04 4.25 -0.14
CA HIS A 51 24.39 2.84 0.06
C HIS A 51 25.37 2.38 -1.03
N HIS A 52 26.40 1.64 -0.65
CA HIS A 52 27.51 1.22 -1.51
C HIS A 52 27.71 -0.31 -1.56
N ALA A 53 28.70 -0.80 -2.29
CA ALA A 53 28.94 -2.23 -2.48
C ALA A 53 29.26 -2.93 -1.15
N ASP A 54 30.00 -2.30 -0.23
CA ASP A 54 30.29 -2.95 1.05
C ASP A 54 29.03 -3.10 1.91
N ASP A 55 28.05 -2.17 1.84
CA ASP A 55 26.74 -2.34 2.47
C ASP A 55 25.99 -3.57 1.94
N GLN A 56 26.20 -3.91 0.66
CA GLN A 56 25.65 -5.13 0.08
C GLN A 56 26.28 -6.37 0.69
N ALA A 57 27.61 -6.42 0.73
CA ALA A 57 28.33 -7.53 1.33
C ALA A 57 27.93 -7.72 2.80
N GLU A 58 27.85 -6.62 3.58
CA GLU A 58 27.35 -6.63 4.96
C GLU A 58 25.93 -7.22 5.03
N THR A 59 25.03 -6.74 4.18
CA THR A 59 23.62 -7.18 4.17
C THR A 59 23.49 -8.66 3.83
N VAL A 60 24.23 -9.15 2.83
CA VAL A 60 24.21 -10.56 2.42
C VAL A 60 24.73 -11.45 3.54
N LEU A 61 25.84 -11.06 4.18
CA LEU A 61 26.40 -11.84 5.29
C LEU A 61 25.46 -11.87 6.49
N VAL A 62 24.89 -10.73 6.89
CA VAL A 62 23.87 -10.67 7.97
C VAL A 62 22.66 -11.54 7.64
N ARG A 63 22.26 -11.62 6.37
CA ARG A 63 21.16 -12.49 5.96
C ARG A 63 21.55 -13.97 6.01
N LEU A 64 22.77 -14.32 5.62
CA LEU A 64 23.28 -15.70 5.77
C LEU A 64 23.32 -16.13 7.24
N THR A 65 23.80 -15.28 8.16
CA THR A 65 23.81 -15.59 9.60
C THR A 65 22.42 -15.76 10.20
N ASN A 66 21.41 -15.13 9.58
CA ASN A 66 20.01 -15.25 9.96
C ASN A 66 19.24 -16.33 9.17
N ASN A 67 19.95 -17.27 8.53
CA ASN A 67 19.37 -18.40 7.78
C ASN A 67 18.46 -18.00 6.61
N TYR A 68 18.65 -16.82 6.03
CA TYR A 68 17.98 -16.48 4.77
C TYR A 68 18.64 -17.23 3.61
N LEU A 69 17.82 -17.72 2.68
CA LEU A 69 18.22 -18.46 1.49
C LEU A 69 17.51 -17.93 0.24
N GLY A 70 17.97 -18.34 -0.94
CA GLY A 70 17.33 -18.02 -2.22
C GLY A 70 17.20 -16.51 -2.43
N SER A 71 16.01 -16.03 -2.78
CA SER A 71 15.70 -14.61 -3.00
C SER A 71 16.00 -13.71 -1.79
N GLY A 72 16.05 -14.29 -0.58
CA GLY A 72 16.49 -13.61 0.63
C GLY A 72 17.92 -13.08 0.51
N LEU A 73 18.78 -13.69 -0.31
CA LEU A 73 20.18 -13.28 -0.49
C LEU A 73 20.39 -12.24 -1.60
N SER A 74 19.33 -11.71 -2.21
CA SER A 74 19.41 -10.69 -3.26
C SER A 74 19.90 -9.31 -2.80
N GLY A 75 20.33 -9.20 -1.54
CA GLY A 75 20.88 -7.97 -0.97
C GLY A 75 19.89 -6.80 -0.92
N ILE A 76 20.46 -5.60 -1.01
CA ILE A 76 19.78 -4.32 -1.15
C ILE A 76 19.39 -4.14 -2.64
N LYS A 77 18.19 -3.64 -2.93
CA LYS A 77 17.77 -3.39 -4.32
C LYS A 77 18.09 -1.94 -4.70
N ALA A 78 18.49 -1.69 -5.95
CA ALA A 78 18.86 -0.35 -6.41
C ALA A 78 17.69 0.65 -6.32
N HIS A 79 16.50 0.21 -6.69
CA HIS A 79 15.26 1.00 -6.66
C HIS A 79 14.17 0.26 -5.90
N LYS A 80 13.51 0.92 -4.94
CA LYS A 80 12.34 0.41 -4.22
C LYS A 80 11.47 1.56 -3.71
N PRO A 81 10.22 1.31 -3.26
CA PRO A 81 9.52 2.25 -2.39
C PRO A 81 10.35 2.56 -1.13
N VAL A 82 10.16 3.73 -0.54
CA VAL A 82 10.82 4.07 0.73
C VAL A 82 10.33 3.10 1.83
N PRO A 83 11.25 2.44 2.55
CA PRO A 83 10.89 1.49 3.59
C PRO A 83 10.28 2.22 4.81
N GLU A 84 9.62 1.47 5.68
CA GLU A 84 9.10 1.97 6.98
C GLU A 84 8.03 3.08 6.90
N CYS A 85 7.59 3.46 5.69
CA CYS A 85 6.65 4.55 5.45
C CYS A 85 5.22 4.08 5.15
N HIS A 86 4.89 2.85 5.53
CA HIS A 86 3.53 2.36 5.32
C HIS A 86 2.51 3.15 6.15
N GLY A 87 1.32 3.36 5.58
CA GLY A 87 0.29 4.23 6.16
C GLY A 87 0.56 5.73 6.01
N MET A 88 1.68 6.15 5.39
CA MET A 88 1.99 7.55 5.14
C MET A 88 1.50 8.00 3.76
N TYR A 89 0.36 8.68 3.73
CA TYR A 89 -0.22 9.23 2.51
C TYR A 89 0.73 10.22 1.81
N GLY A 90 0.90 10.06 0.50
CA GLY A 90 1.83 10.82 -0.34
C GLY A 90 3.27 10.30 -0.31
N VAL A 91 3.58 9.31 0.53
CA VAL A 91 4.92 8.71 0.64
C VAL A 91 4.92 7.27 0.17
N HIS A 92 3.94 6.47 0.60
CA HIS A 92 3.85 5.08 0.21
C HIS A 92 2.58 4.83 -0.58
N GLU A 93 2.74 4.42 -1.85
CA GLU A 93 1.66 3.95 -2.72
C GLU A 93 0.43 4.90 -2.77
N SER A 94 0.70 6.21 -2.77
CA SER A 94 -0.31 7.27 -2.72
C SER A 94 0.26 8.64 -3.10
N GLY A 95 -0.63 9.60 -3.34
CA GLY A 95 -0.30 11.01 -3.63
C GLY A 95 -0.59 11.44 -5.07
N ASN A 96 -1.14 10.57 -5.90
CA ASN A 96 -1.54 10.90 -7.28
C ASN A 96 -2.83 10.14 -7.64
N PRO A 97 -4.00 10.61 -7.18
CA PRO A 97 -5.26 9.92 -7.41
C PRO A 97 -5.63 9.96 -8.90
N GLN A 98 -5.93 8.81 -9.46
CA GLN A 98 -6.35 8.67 -10.85
C GLN A 98 -7.81 8.23 -10.92
N ALA A 99 -8.56 8.91 -11.79
CA ALA A 99 -9.85 8.40 -12.22
C ALA A 99 -9.60 7.19 -13.13
N LEU A 100 -10.38 6.13 -12.91
CA LEU A 100 -10.30 4.92 -13.73
C LEU A 100 -10.66 5.24 -15.17
N SER A 101 -9.70 5.09 -16.09
CA SER A 101 -10.01 5.06 -17.52
C SER A 101 -10.85 3.82 -17.80
N THR A 102 -12.04 4.01 -18.36
CA THR A 102 -12.87 2.93 -18.89
C THR A 102 -12.07 2.15 -19.97
N PRO A 103 -12.36 0.87 -20.21
CA PRO A 103 -11.71 0.12 -21.29
C PRO A 103 -11.78 0.84 -22.65
N ALA A 104 -12.87 1.58 -22.90
CA ALA A 104 -13.08 2.40 -24.10
C ALA A 104 -12.22 3.69 -24.14
N GLU A 105 -11.82 4.26 -23.01
CA GLU A 105 -10.91 5.41 -22.96
C GLU A 105 -9.45 4.98 -23.12
N ARG A 106 -9.11 3.72 -22.81
CA ARG A 106 -7.75 3.16 -22.99
C ARG A 106 -7.42 2.78 -24.44
N THR A 107 -8.43 2.68 -25.32
CA THR A 107 -8.24 2.40 -26.76
C THR A 107 -7.90 3.66 -27.56
N ALA A 108 -8.28 4.85 -27.07
CA ALA A 108 -7.79 6.10 -27.60
C ALA A 108 -6.33 6.27 -27.14
N GLY A 109 -5.38 6.27 -28.08
CA GLY A 109 -3.95 6.49 -27.76
C GLY A 109 -3.70 7.82 -27.03
N PRO A 110 -2.45 8.10 -26.61
CA PRO A 110 -2.14 9.30 -25.83
C PRO A 110 -2.43 10.57 -26.64
N GLN A 111 -3.66 11.10 -26.52
CA GLN A 111 -3.97 12.43 -26.98
C GLN A 111 -3.31 13.38 -26.00
N ARG A 112 -2.27 14.07 -26.47
CA ARG A 112 -1.79 15.32 -25.86
C ARG A 112 -3.04 16.17 -25.57
N VAL A 113 -3.40 16.28 -24.30
CA VAL A 113 -4.48 17.15 -23.83
C VAL A 113 -4.02 18.59 -24.13
N ARG A 114 -4.37 19.09 -25.31
CA ARG A 114 -4.45 20.52 -25.54
C ARG A 114 -5.64 20.99 -24.71
N SER A 115 -5.37 21.89 -23.78
CA SER A 115 -6.38 22.63 -23.04
C SER A 115 -7.23 23.44 -24.02
N THR A 116 -8.31 22.84 -24.52
CA THR A 116 -9.39 23.60 -25.15
C THR A 116 -10.58 23.57 -24.21
N SER A 117 -10.82 24.73 -23.62
CA SER A 117 -12.01 25.05 -22.87
C SER A 117 -13.24 24.79 -23.73
N ASN A 118 -13.97 23.71 -23.46
CA ASN A 118 -15.37 23.63 -23.84
C ASN A 118 -16.19 23.20 -22.64
N LYS A 119 -17.00 24.17 -22.18
CA LYS A 119 -17.99 24.03 -21.13
C LYS A 119 -19.17 23.20 -21.64
N HIS A 120 -19.84 22.58 -20.66
CA HIS A 120 -21.18 21.99 -20.75
C HIS A 120 -21.24 20.70 -21.56
N HIS A 121 -21.13 19.55 -20.87
CA HIS A 121 -22.25 18.65 -20.61
C HIS A 121 -21.95 17.85 -19.34
N SER A 122 -22.91 17.84 -18.42
CA SER A 122 -22.85 17.26 -17.09
C SER A 122 -22.68 15.74 -17.12
N ASN A 123 -21.53 15.26 -16.66
CA ASN A 123 -21.36 13.84 -16.32
C ASN A 123 -21.50 13.70 -14.80
N THR A 124 -22.75 13.74 -14.30
CA THR A 124 -23.10 13.69 -12.87
C THR A 124 -22.67 12.40 -12.17
N HIS A 125 -22.33 11.34 -12.91
CA HIS A 125 -21.82 10.08 -12.34
C HIS A 125 -20.30 10.05 -12.10
N ALA A 126 -19.54 10.97 -12.70
CA ALA A 126 -18.08 11.02 -12.52
C ALA A 126 -17.68 11.43 -11.09
N SER A 127 -18.52 12.20 -10.38
CA SER A 127 -18.24 12.66 -9.02
C SER A 127 -18.31 11.55 -7.96
N GLU A 128 -18.94 10.41 -8.24
CA GLU A 128 -19.19 9.36 -7.25
C GLU A 128 -18.19 8.19 -7.29
N ARG A 129 -17.39 8.05 -8.35
CA ARG A 129 -16.41 6.96 -8.54
C ARG A 129 -15.26 6.93 -7.54
N ILE A 130 -14.92 5.75 -7.01
CA ILE A 130 -13.74 5.60 -6.15
C ILE A 130 -12.48 5.82 -6.99
N LEU A 131 -11.63 6.77 -6.57
CA LEU A 131 -10.34 6.99 -7.23
C LEU A 131 -9.33 5.92 -6.78
N ILE A 132 -8.40 5.57 -7.67
CA ILE A 132 -7.26 4.72 -7.31
C ILE A 132 -6.05 5.61 -7.08
N GLU A 133 -5.38 5.43 -5.96
CA GLU A 133 -4.16 6.14 -5.64
C GLU A 133 -3.01 5.68 -6.53
N GLY A 134 -2.20 6.63 -6.98
CA GLY A 134 -0.95 6.39 -7.69
C GLY A 134 0.21 7.07 -6.98
N GLY A 135 1.41 6.95 -7.56
CA GLY A 135 2.59 7.63 -7.05
C GLY A 135 3.26 6.92 -5.88
N GLY A 136 3.70 7.71 -4.90
CA GLY A 136 4.60 7.33 -3.82
C GLY A 136 6.06 7.70 -4.08
N LEU A 137 6.82 7.80 -3.00
CA LEU A 137 8.24 8.11 -2.97
C LEU A 137 9.06 6.85 -3.25
N SER A 138 10.03 6.98 -4.16
CA SER A 138 11.00 5.94 -4.44
C SER A 138 12.34 6.25 -3.77
N ILE A 139 13.09 5.21 -3.41
CA ILE A 139 14.48 5.32 -2.99
C ILE A 139 15.38 4.77 -4.10
N SER A 140 16.44 5.50 -4.42
CA SER A 140 17.48 5.10 -5.37
C SER A 140 18.86 5.09 -4.72
N ARG A 141 19.68 4.13 -5.12
CA ARG A 141 21.01 3.85 -4.56
C ARG A 141 22.05 3.84 -5.67
N PRO A 142 22.43 5.01 -6.21
CA PRO A 142 23.35 5.09 -7.35
C PRO A 142 24.77 4.62 -7.02
N LEU A 143 25.17 4.67 -5.74
CA LEU A 143 26.51 4.29 -5.31
C LEU A 143 26.69 2.79 -5.03
N LEU A 144 25.62 2.01 -5.16
CA LEU A 144 25.59 0.58 -4.84
C LEU A 144 26.64 -0.27 -5.58
N PRO A 145 27.04 0.05 -6.84
CA PRO A 145 28.09 -0.68 -7.54
C PRO A 145 29.52 -0.39 -7.06
N TYR A 146 29.75 0.70 -6.32
CA TYR A 146 31.09 1.15 -5.96
C TYR A 146 31.44 0.74 -4.52
N SER A 147 32.68 0.34 -4.29
CA SER A 147 33.23 0.07 -2.96
C SER A 147 33.47 1.36 -2.18
N LYS A 148 33.57 1.27 -0.85
CA LYS A 148 33.92 2.43 -0.02
C LYS A 148 35.30 2.98 -0.38
N ASP A 149 36.27 2.13 -0.69
CA ASP A 149 37.63 2.56 -1.05
C ASP A 149 37.66 3.37 -2.35
N GLU A 150 36.87 2.97 -3.36
CA GLU A 150 36.70 3.75 -4.59
C GLU A 150 36.05 5.11 -4.31
N LEU A 151 35.02 5.14 -3.46
CA LEU A 151 34.33 6.37 -3.08
C LEU A 151 35.24 7.32 -2.29
N VAL A 152 36.03 6.80 -1.35
CA VAL A 152 37.02 7.58 -0.58
C VAL A 152 38.10 8.12 -1.51
N SER A 153 38.63 7.28 -2.42
CA SER A 153 39.62 7.69 -3.41
C SER A 153 39.09 8.81 -4.32
N TYR A 154 37.82 8.69 -4.74
CA TYR A 154 37.15 9.73 -5.50
C TYR A 154 37.04 11.05 -4.72
N CYS A 155 36.60 10.99 -3.45
CA CYS A 155 36.51 12.17 -2.59
C CYS A 155 37.88 12.84 -2.38
N MET A 156 38.93 12.06 -2.13
CA MET A 156 40.30 12.58 -1.99
C MET A 156 40.78 13.28 -3.27
N ASN A 157 40.60 12.63 -4.43
CA ASN A 157 40.99 13.18 -5.72
C ASN A 157 40.24 14.47 -6.07
N MET A 158 38.96 14.57 -5.67
CA MET A 158 38.12 15.76 -5.89
C MET A 158 38.22 16.80 -4.76
N GLY A 159 39.02 16.55 -3.72
CA GLY A 159 39.13 17.45 -2.56
C GLY A 159 37.84 17.58 -1.74
N VAL A 160 36.93 16.61 -1.83
CA VAL A 160 35.67 16.59 -1.07
C VAL A 160 35.95 16.19 0.37
N ARG A 161 35.55 17.04 1.32
CA ARG A 161 35.64 16.73 2.75
C ARG A 161 34.42 15.93 3.20
N TRP A 162 34.62 14.98 4.11
CA TRP A 162 33.54 14.22 4.76
C TRP A 162 33.71 14.18 6.27
N HIS A 163 32.67 13.71 6.95
CA HIS A 163 32.67 13.48 8.40
C HIS A 163 32.46 11.99 8.67
N GLU A 164 33.17 11.45 9.65
CA GLU A 164 33.03 10.06 10.09
C GLU A 164 32.42 10.02 11.49
N ASP A 165 31.38 9.21 11.66
CA ASP A 165 30.72 9.02 12.94
C ASP A 165 31.40 7.91 13.74
N ASN A 166 31.94 8.30 14.91
CA ASN A 166 32.73 7.45 15.81
C ASN A 166 31.97 6.23 16.34
N THR A 167 30.63 6.27 16.40
CA THR A 167 29.81 5.14 16.87
C THR A 167 29.86 3.94 15.91
N ASN A 168 30.27 4.15 14.65
CA ASN A 168 30.46 3.09 13.67
C ASN A 168 31.73 2.25 13.88
N ALA A 169 32.63 2.68 14.76
CA ALA A 169 33.92 2.04 14.97
C ALA A 169 33.88 0.90 16.00
N ASP A 170 32.88 0.86 16.88
CA ASP A 170 32.75 -0.17 17.92
C ASP A 170 32.12 -1.46 17.35
N PRO A 171 32.89 -2.57 17.23
CA PRO A 171 32.37 -3.84 16.71
C PRO A 171 31.38 -4.53 17.64
N GLN A 172 31.35 -4.19 18.93
CA GLN A 172 30.45 -4.78 19.93
C GLN A 172 29.10 -4.05 20.00
N PHE A 173 29.03 -2.84 19.46
CA PHE A 173 27.84 -2.00 19.52
C PHE A 173 26.65 -2.58 18.74
N ALA A 174 26.89 -3.07 17.51
CA ALA A 174 25.84 -3.65 16.67
C ALA A 174 26.37 -4.82 15.83
N LEU A 175 25.51 -5.81 15.55
CA LEU A 175 25.84 -6.96 14.68
C LEU A 175 26.44 -6.50 13.34
N ARG A 176 25.91 -5.41 12.78
CA ARG A 176 26.40 -4.85 11.52
C ARG A 176 27.82 -4.29 11.63
N ASN A 177 28.20 -3.71 12.77
CA ASN A 177 29.56 -3.25 13.01
C ASN A 177 30.53 -4.43 13.13
N THR A 178 30.11 -5.53 13.79
CA THR A 178 30.89 -6.78 13.84
C THR A 178 31.13 -7.32 12.43
N VAL A 179 30.07 -7.42 11.61
CA VAL A 179 30.16 -7.90 10.23
C VAL A 179 31.08 -7.02 9.38
N ARG A 180 30.95 -5.70 9.48
CA ARG A 180 31.84 -4.74 8.82
C ARG A 180 33.30 -4.95 9.23
N TYR A 181 33.57 -5.11 10.52
CA TYR A 181 34.91 -5.38 11.03
C TYR A 181 35.50 -6.67 10.43
N LEU A 182 34.73 -7.76 10.42
CA LEU A 182 35.16 -9.06 9.86
C LEU A 182 35.48 -8.98 8.36
N LEU A 183 34.66 -8.27 7.59
CA LEU A 183 34.85 -8.08 6.15
C LEU A 183 36.09 -7.21 5.86
N ASN A 184 36.21 -6.07 6.54
CA ASN A 184 37.29 -5.10 6.33
C ASN A 184 38.65 -5.61 6.77
N LYS A 185 38.70 -6.41 7.85
CA LYS A 185 39.94 -7.04 8.33
C LYS A 185 40.24 -8.37 7.64
N HIS A 186 39.42 -8.78 6.66
CA HIS A 186 39.56 -10.02 5.89
C HIS A 186 39.69 -11.28 6.77
N LEU A 187 39.03 -11.27 7.92
CA LEU A 187 39.06 -12.36 8.90
C LEU A 187 38.21 -13.57 8.47
N LEU A 188 37.39 -13.39 7.44
CA LEU A 188 36.54 -14.44 6.88
C LEU A 188 37.27 -15.28 5.82
N PRO A 189 36.93 -16.57 5.69
CA PRO A 189 37.38 -17.42 4.58
C PRO A 189 37.05 -16.78 3.23
N VAL A 190 37.82 -17.08 2.19
CA VAL A 190 37.69 -16.50 0.85
C VAL A 190 36.24 -16.56 0.32
N ALA A 191 35.53 -17.66 0.61
CA ALA A 191 34.13 -17.86 0.21
C ALA A 191 33.14 -16.84 0.80
N LEU A 192 33.48 -16.21 1.92
CA LEU A 192 32.63 -15.26 2.66
C LEU A 192 33.18 -13.83 2.65
N ARG A 193 34.12 -13.53 1.75
CA ARG A 193 34.64 -12.16 1.55
C ARG A 193 33.74 -11.36 0.60
N ALA A 194 33.85 -10.03 0.67
CA ALA A 194 32.99 -9.11 -0.06
C ALA A 194 32.82 -9.45 -1.56
N PRO A 195 33.87 -9.74 -2.36
CA PRO A 195 33.68 -10.06 -3.78
C PRO A 195 32.75 -11.26 -4.02
N ARG A 196 32.89 -12.33 -3.24
CA ARG A 196 32.03 -13.53 -3.36
C ARG A 196 30.60 -13.27 -2.90
N LEU A 197 30.43 -12.50 -1.83
CA LEU A 197 29.09 -12.12 -1.35
C LEU A 197 28.36 -11.24 -2.37
N LEU A 198 29.08 -10.34 -3.06
CA LEU A 198 28.54 -9.51 -4.13
C LEU A 198 28.14 -10.34 -5.36
N GLU A 199 28.98 -11.31 -5.77
CA GLU A 199 28.64 -12.26 -6.85
C GLU A 199 27.36 -13.05 -6.54
N VAL A 200 27.22 -13.56 -5.31
CA VAL A 200 26.01 -14.26 -4.85
C VAL A 200 24.80 -13.34 -4.93
N ALA A 201 24.90 -12.12 -4.39
CA ALA A 201 23.79 -11.16 -4.41
C ALA A 201 23.35 -10.82 -5.85
N ALA A 202 24.31 -10.59 -6.74
CA ALA A 202 24.04 -10.28 -8.15
C ALA A 202 23.39 -11.46 -8.89
N GLY A 203 23.88 -12.68 -8.67
CA GLY A 203 23.31 -13.90 -9.26
C GLY A 203 21.87 -14.12 -8.81
N VAL A 204 21.60 -14.02 -7.51
CA VAL A 204 20.25 -14.15 -6.95
C VAL A 204 19.34 -13.02 -7.46
N ALA A 205 19.81 -11.76 -7.46
CA ALA A 205 19.03 -10.63 -7.93
C ALA A 205 18.65 -10.75 -9.41
N THR A 206 19.54 -11.31 -10.24
CA THR A 206 19.26 -11.60 -11.65
C THR A 206 18.18 -12.67 -11.79
N GLY A 207 18.28 -13.76 -11.01
CA GLY A 207 17.26 -14.81 -10.97
C GLY A 207 15.89 -14.29 -10.52
N ASP A 208 15.83 -13.50 -9.46
CA ASP A 208 14.61 -12.83 -8.97
C ASP A 208 13.98 -11.97 -10.07
N SER A 209 14.79 -11.15 -10.75
CA SER A 209 14.31 -10.22 -11.78
C SER A 209 13.72 -10.98 -12.97
N ARG A 210 14.34 -12.10 -13.37
CA ARG A 210 13.81 -12.99 -14.41
C ARG A 210 12.48 -13.61 -14.00
N ASN A 211 12.36 -14.08 -12.75
CA ASN A 211 11.12 -14.69 -12.24
C ASN A 211 9.99 -13.66 -12.14
N GLU A 212 10.27 -12.45 -11.65
CA GLU A 212 9.30 -11.35 -11.61
C GLU A 212 8.87 -10.92 -13.03
N ALA A 213 9.80 -10.89 -14.00
CA ALA A 213 9.47 -10.58 -15.38
C ALA A 213 8.50 -11.62 -15.99
N LYS A 214 8.77 -12.93 -15.79
CA LYS A 214 7.87 -14.01 -16.22
C LYS A 214 6.51 -13.90 -15.51
N ALA A 215 6.50 -13.64 -14.20
CA ALA A 215 5.26 -13.46 -13.44
C ALA A 215 4.45 -12.24 -13.92
N ASN A 216 5.10 -11.13 -14.26
CA ASN A 216 4.45 -9.95 -14.84
C ASN A 216 3.81 -10.26 -16.19
N GLN A 217 4.50 -11.03 -17.04
CA GLN A 217 3.97 -11.46 -18.34
C GLN A 217 2.72 -12.32 -18.16
N GLU A 218 2.77 -13.34 -17.30
CA GLU A 218 1.62 -14.20 -17.02
C GLU A 218 0.45 -13.42 -16.43
N PHE A 219 0.72 -12.58 -15.42
CA PHE A 219 -0.29 -11.73 -14.78
C PHE A 219 -1.00 -10.83 -15.79
N ALA A 220 -0.27 -10.28 -16.77
CA ALA A 220 -0.87 -9.43 -17.82
C ALA A 220 -1.80 -10.20 -18.78
N THR A 221 -1.68 -11.53 -18.89
CA THR A 221 -2.55 -12.33 -19.76
C THR A 221 -3.93 -12.61 -19.14
N LEU A 222 -4.04 -12.47 -17.81
CA LEU A 222 -5.23 -12.78 -17.03
C LEU A 222 -6.37 -11.81 -17.33
N ASP A 223 -7.58 -12.34 -17.23
CA ASP A 223 -8.79 -11.51 -17.22
C ASP A 223 -9.22 -11.34 -15.76
N LEU A 224 -9.15 -10.10 -15.29
CA LEU A 224 -9.31 -9.74 -13.89
C LEU A 224 -10.47 -8.76 -13.74
N LEU A 225 -11.36 -9.02 -12.80
CA LEU A 225 -12.42 -8.11 -12.39
C LEU A 225 -12.25 -7.77 -10.91
N LEU A 226 -11.75 -6.57 -10.62
CA LEU A 226 -11.56 -6.07 -9.26
C LEU A 226 -12.73 -5.16 -8.85
N ASP A 227 -13.56 -5.60 -7.92
CA ASP A 227 -14.56 -4.76 -7.27
C ASP A 227 -13.94 -4.04 -6.08
N VAL A 228 -13.60 -2.75 -6.27
CA VAL A 228 -13.00 -1.90 -5.24
C VAL A 228 -13.99 -1.44 -4.17
N ARG A 229 -15.28 -1.74 -4.29
CA ARG A 229 -16.28 -1.36 -3.28
C ARG A 229 -16.17 -2.25 -2.04
N CYS A 230 -15.94 -3.54 -2.26
CA CYS A 230 -15.83 -4.57 -1.22
C CYS A 230 -14.48 -5.30 -1.20
N GLY A 231 -13.62 -5.10 -2.21
CA GLY A 231 -12.36 -5.80 -2.41
C GLY A 231 -12.59 -7.28 -2.73
N THR A 232 -13.38 -7.52 -3.76
CA THR A 232 -13.51 -8.83 -4.42
C THR A 232 -12.73 -8.80 -5.71
N LEU A 233 -11.93 -9.83 -5.97
CA LEU A 233 -11.25 -10.04 -7.24
C LEU A 233 -11.78 -11.32 -7.87
N VAL A 234 -12.23 -11.24 -9.11
CA VAL A 234 -12.54 -12.41 -9.94
C VAL A 234 -11.42 -12.58 -10.97
N VAL A 235 -10.92 -13.81 -11.10
CA VAL A 235 -9.96 -14.19 -12.13
C VAL A 235 -10.68 -15.16 -13.07
N GLU A 236 -10.92 -14.74 -14.32
CA GLU A 236 -11.55 -15.63 -15.30
C GLU A 236 -10.51 -16.55 -15.95
N ASN A 237 -10.88 -17.82 -16.11
CA ASN A 237 -10.08 -18.85 -16.74
C ASN A 237 -8.59 -18.78 -16.34
N PRO A 238 -8.24 -19.15 -15.09
CA PRO A 238 -6.88 -19.10 -14.59
C PRO A 238 -6.01 -20.20 -15.25
N SER A 239 -5.81 -20.10 -16.56
CA SER A 239 -5.19 -21.10 -17.42
C SER A 239 -3.67 -21.14 -17.29
N PHE A 240 -3.04 -20.06 -16.81
CA PHE A 240 -1.61 -20.02 -16.43
C PHE A 240 -1.26 -21.15 -15.44
N MET A 241 -2.23 -21.62 -14.68
CA MET A 241 -2.10 -22.74 -13.75
C MET A 241 -1.83 -24.09 -14.43
N GLN A 242 -2.27 -24.25 -15.68
CA GLN A 242 -1.97 -25.43 -16.50
C GLN A 242 -0.56 -25.36 -17.10
N ALA A 243 0.02 -24.16 -17.21
CA ALA A 243 1.36 -23.91 -17.72
C ALA A 243 2.48 -24.19 -16.69
N PHE A 244 2.14 -24.47 -15.43
CA PHE A 244 3.07 -24.86 -14.37
C PHE A 244 2.81 -26.28 -13.82
N PRO A 245 2.80 -27.33 -14.67
CA PRO A 245 2.49 -28.71 -14.26
C PRO A 245 3.69 -29.42 -13.59
N SER A 246 4.88 -28.82 -13.61
CA SER A 246 6.16 -29.47 -13.31
C SER A 246 6.59 -29.21 -11.87
N ASN A 247 7.07 -30.25 -11.17
CA ASN A 247 7.80 -30.15 -9.89
C ASN A 247 9.18 -29.43 -10.01
N ASP A 248 9.41 -28.64 -11.07
CA ASP A 248 10.60 -27.80 -11.16
C ASP A 248 10.39 -26.56 -10.28
N GLY A 249 11.30 -26.35 -9.33
CA GLY A 249 11.19 -25.29 -8.32
C GLY A 249 11.04 -23.89 -8.92
N SER A 250 11.51 -23.66 -10.15
CA SER A 250 11.39 -22.36 -10.83
C SER A 250 9.94 -22.00 -11.19
N ASP A 251 9.12 -22.95 -11.59
CA ASP A 251 7.75 -22.70 -12.05
C ASP A 251 6.81 -22.37 -10.88
N LEU A 252 6.98 -23.05 -9.75
CA LEU A 252 6.23 -22.76 -8.54
C LEU A 252 6.59 -21.39 -7.94
N ILE A 253 7.84 -20.93 -8.06
CA ILE A 253 8.23 -19.56 -7.66
C ILE A 253 7.48 -18.52 -8.49
N VAL A 254 7.44 -18.69 -9.81
CA VAL A 254 6.73 -17.76 -10.72
C VAL A 254 5.23 -17.77 -10.42
N GLY A 255 4.62 -18.94 -10.27
CA GLY A 255 3.22 -19.07 -9.84
C GLY A 255 2.95 -18.36 -8.50
N SER A 256 3.87 -18.50 -7.52
CA SER A 256 3.78 -17.80 -6.23
C SER A 256 3.83 -16.28 -6.38
N LEU A 257 4.66 -15.76 -7.30
CA LEU A 257 4.72 -14.32 -7.58
C LEU A 257 3.42 -13.80 -8.21
N VAL A 258 2.82 -14.56 -9.13
CA VAL A 258 1.50 -14.23 -9.72
C VAL A 258 0.43 -14.22 -8.63
N ILE A 259 0.37 -15.27 -7.79
CA ILE A 259 -0.57 -15.35 -6.67
C ILE A 259 -0.36 -14.18 -5.70
N ARG A 260 0.90 -13.84 -5.36
CA ARG A 260 1.20 -12.68 -4.49
C ARG A 260 0.61 -11.39 -5.05
N LYS A 261 0.75 -11.16 -6.36
CA LYS A 261 0.18 -9.98 -7.03
C LYS A 261 -1.34 -9.96 -6.91
N LEU A 262 -2.01 -11.07 -7.22
CA LEU A 262 -3.47 -11.20 -7.10
C LEU A 262 -3.96 -10.94 -5.67
N LEU A 263 -3.32 -11.56 -4.67
CA LEU A 263 -3.66 -11.36 -3.26
C LEU A 263 -3.47 -9.90 -2.84
N THR A 264 -2.39 -9.25 -3.26
CA THR A 264 -2.08 -7.85 -2.89
C THR A 264 -3.18 -6.87 -3.30
N LEU A 265 -3.93 -7.15 -4.38
CA LEU A 265 -5.03 -6.32 -4.85
C LEU A 265 -6.19 -6.21 -3.84
N VAL A 266 -6.44 -7.27 -3.07
CA VAL A 266 -7.61 -7.40 -2.17
C VAL A 266 -7.25 -7.65 -0.70
N ALA A 267 -5.96 -7.82 -0.40
CA ALA A 267 -5.49 -8.16 0.93
C ALA A 267 -5.79 -7.06 1.96
N PRO A 268 -6.27 -7.45 3.15
CA PRO A 268 -6.38 -6.56 4.30
C PRO A 268 -5.06 -6.38 5.06
N THR A 269 -3.99 -7.00 4.56
CA THR A 269 -2.65 -6.90 5.13
C THR A 269 -1.77 -5.98 4.30
N GLU A 270 -0.81 -5.39 5.00
CA GLU A 270 0.19 -4.48 4.48
C GLU A 270 1.08 -5.13 3.40
N VAL A 271 1.56 -6.34 3.70
CA VAL A 271 2.47 -7.10 2.86
C VAL A 271 2.01 -8.56 2.81
N ILE A 272 1.90 -9.11 1.61
CA ILE A 272 1.76 -10.56 1.42
C ILE A 272 3.14 -11.19 1.42
N GLN A 273 3.40 -12.03 2.43
CA GLN A 273 4.68 -12.71 2.55
C GLN A 273 4.81 -13.80 1.50
N MET A 274 6.03 -14.04 1.00
CA MET A 274 6.27 -15.10 0.01
C MET A 274 5.87 -16.50 0.49
N PRO A 275 6.06 -16.90 1.77
CA PRO A 275 5.55 -18.19 2.27
C PRO A 275 4.03 -18.33 2.15
N ASP A 276 3.28 -17.25 2.37
CA ASP A 276 1.83 -17.26 2.16
C ASP A 276 1.52 -17.48 0.68
N ALA A 277 2.09 -16.65 -0.20
CA ALA A 277 1.86 -16.77 -1.64
C ALA A 277 2.24 -18.16 -2.19
N TYR A 278 3.34 -18.72 -1.69
CA TYR A 278 3.78 -20.09 -2.00
C TYR A 278 2.79 -21.14 -1.51
N GLY A 279 2.32 -21.04 -0.27
CA GLY A 279 1.32 -21.95 0.28
C GLY A 279 0.00 -21.91 -0.49
N ALA A 280 -0.42 -20.73 -0.93
CA ALA A 280 -1.59 -20.59 -1.80
C ALA A 280 -1.37 -21.20 -3.19
N ALA A 281 -0.24 -20.90 -3.82
CA ALA A 281 0.12 -21.50 -5.11
C ALA A 281 0.17 -23.02 -5.03
N ALA A 282 0.83 -23.60 -4.03
CA ALA A 282 0.92 -25.05 -3.86
C ALA A 282 -0.47 -25.71 -3.69
N LYS A 283 -1.40 -25.08 -2.95
CA LYS A 283 -2.75 -25.61 -2.74
C LYS A 283 -3.66 -25.45 -3.95
N LEU A 284 -3.62 -24.30 -4.61
CA LEU A 284 -4.46 -23.99 -5.77
C LEU A 284 -3.96 -24.67 -7.05
N VAL A 285 -2.63 -24.70 -7.25
CA VAL A 285 -1.98 -25.30 -8.44
C VAL A 285 -1.77 -26.78 -8.24
N GLY A 286 -1.00 -27.15 -7.21
CA GLY A 286 -0.53 -28.52 -7.02
C GLY A 286 -1.64 -29.43 -6.54
N GLN A 287 -2.24 -29.09 -5.40
CA GLN A 287 -3.29 -29.91 -4.77
C GLN A 287 -4.68 -29.69 -5.36
N ARG A 288 -4.85 -28.67 -6.21
CA ARG A 288 -6.13 -28.28 -6.86
C ARG A 288 -7.29 -28.14 -5.86
N GLN A 289 -7.03 -27.57 -4.69
CA GLN A 289 -8.07 -27.28 -3.72
C GLN A 289 -9.02 -26.22 -4.27
N SER A 290 -10.33 -26.49 -4.21
CA SER A 290 -11.37 -25.58 -4.71
C SER A 290 -11.65 -24.42 -3.77
N ALA A 291 -11.19 -24.47 -2.52
CA ALA A 291 -11.32 -23.37 -1.58
C ALA A 291 -10.15 -23.34 -0.59
N ILE A 292 -9.54 -22.16 -0.42
CA ILE A 292 -8.49 -21.92 0.58
C ILE A 292 -8.69 -20.58 1.29
N GLN A 293 -8.03 -20.43 2.43
CA GLN A 293 -7.96 -19.17 3.15
C GLN A 293 -6.51 -18.82 3.44
N ILE A 294 -6.14 -17.58 3.16
CA ILE A 294 -4.77 -17.10 3.35
C ILE A 294 -4.73 -15.59 3.50
N ALA A 295 -3.88 -15.07 4.39
CA ALA A 295 -3.68 -13.63 4.60
C ALA A 295 -5.00 -12.80 4.70
N GLY A 296 -6.01 -13.33 5.37
CA GLY A 296 -7.32 -12.66 5.50
C GLY A 296 -8.22 -12.69 4.25
N ILE A 297 -7.82 -13.42 3.22
CA ILE A 297 -8.54 -13.61 1.96
C ILE A 297 -9.11 -15.04 1.91
N ALA A 298 -10.36 -15.17 1.49
CA ALA A 298 -10.95 -16.44 1.07
C ALA A 298 -10.88 -16.54 -0.45
N ILE A 299 -10.37 -17.67 -0.95
CA ILE A 299 -10.28 -17.95 -2.38
C ILE A 299 -11.18 -19.15 -2.64
N CYS A 300 -12.13 -18.99 -3.54
CA CYS A 300 -13.04 -20.05 -3.93
C CYS A 300 -13.09 -20.18 -5.45
N GLU A 301 -13.06 -21.41 -5.92
CA GLU A 301 -13.29 -21.76 -7.30
C GLU A 301 -14.77 -21.96 -7.58
N ARG A 302 -15.25 -21.39 -8.69
CA ARG A 302 -16.64 -21.48 -9.14
C ARG A 302 -16.68 -21.61 -10.66
N GLN A 303 -17.88 -21.86 -11.19
CA GLN A 303 -18.19 -21.65 -12.60
C GLN A 303 -19.06 -20.41 -12.73
N ASP A 304 -18.79 -19.60 -13.76
CA ASP A 304 -19.67 -18.49 -14.13
C ASP A 304 -20.93 -19.01 -14.87
N ALA A 305 -21.80 -18.10 -15.28
CA ALA A 305 -23.03 -18.44 -16.01
C ALA A 305 -22.79 -19.13 -17.37
N ARG A 306 -21.57 -19.03 -17.92
CA ARG A 306 -21.14 -19.64 -19.19
C ARG A 306 -20.47 -21.00 -18.98
N GLY A 307 -20.34 -21.46 -17.73
CA GLY A 307 -19.60 -22.69 -17.39
C GLY A 307 -18.08 -22.52 -17.34
N VAL A 308 -17.57 -21.29 -17.45
CA VAL A 308 -16.14 -20.98 -17.40
C VAL A 308 -15.67 -21.02 -15.95
N ARG A 309 -14.52 -21.65 -15.72
CA ARG A 309 -13.88 -21.72 -14.40
C ARG A 309 -13.40 -20.33 -13.99
N ILE A 310 -13.80 -19.90 -12.80
CA ILE A 310 -13.39 -18.63 -12.21
C ILE A 310 -12.85 -18.84 -10.80
N TRP A 311 -11.93 -17.98 -10.39
CA TRP A 311 -11.57 -17.84 -8.98
C TRP A 311 -12.14 -16.55 -8.44
N VAL A 312 -12.73 -16.64 -7.26
CA VAL A 312 -13.26 -15.50 -6.53
C VAL A 312 -12.43 -15.35 -5.27
N MET A 313 -11.63 -14.29 -5.19
CA MET A 313 -10.82 -13.91 -4.04
C MET A 313 -11.51 -12.77 -3.31
N GLN A 314 -11.86 -12.96 -2.05
CA GLN A 314 -12.59 -11.98 -1.27
C GLN A 314 -11.94 -11.77 0.07
N ARG A 315 -11.93 -10.52 0.56
CA ARG A 315 -11.64 -10.28 1.98
C ARG A 315 -12.63 -11.09 2.83
N LYS A 316 -12.12 -11.79 3.84
CA LYS A 316 -12.96 -12.47 4.83
C LYS A 316 -13.81 -11.44 5.58
N VAL A 317 -15.04 -11.81 5.89
CA VAL A 317 -15.87 -11.05 6.83
C VAL A 317 -15.08 -10.86 8.13
N PRO A 318 -15.02 -9.64 8.68
CA PRO A 318 -14.24 -9.36 9.87
C PRO A 318 -14.67 -10.26 11.03
N SER A 319 -13.68 -10.80 11.74
CA SER A 319 -13.89 -11.48 13.01
C SER A 319 -14.39 -10.50 14.08
N ALA A 320 -14.94 -11.02 15.19
CA ALA A 320 -15.34 -10.18 16.33
C ALA A 320 -14.17 -9.31 16.86
N GLN A 321 -12.95 -9.86 16.85
CA GLN A 321 -11.74 -9.12 17.24
C GLN A 321 -11.40 -8.00 16.23
N GLU A 322 -11.55 -8.24 14.93
CA GLU A 322 -11.36 -7.21 13.90
C GLU A 322 -12.39 -6.08 14.01
N LEU A 323 -13.65 -6.39 14.32
CA LEU A 323 -14.68 -5.36 14.55
C LEU A 323 -14.28 -4.39 15.68
N ILE A 324 -13.61 -4.88 16.71
CA ILE A 324 -13.09 -4.07 17.82
C ILE A 324 -11.83 -3.32 17.40
N THR A 325 -10.83 -4.04 16.89
CA THR A 325 -9.47 -3.50 16.66
C THR A 325 -9.34 -2.60 15.42
N GLN A 326 -10.22 -2.76 14.42
CA GLN A 326 -10.24 -1.95 13.20
C GLN A 326 -11.23 -0.79 13.23
N SER A 327 -11.83 -0.50 14.39
CA SER A 327 -12.46 0.78 14.63
C SER A 327 -11.39 1.84 14.88
N LYS A 328 -11.25 2.80 13.95
CA LYS A 328 -10.21 3.84 14.00
C LYS A 328 -10.85 5.23 14.05
N ARG A 329 -10.37 6.05 14.99
CA ARG A 329 -10.69 7.48 15.06
C ARG A 329 -9.93 8.24 13.98
N LEU A 330 -10.64 9.04 13.19
CA LEU A 330 -10.02 9.95 12.23
C LEU A 330 -9.56 11.21 12.97
N THR A 331 -8.24 11.41 13.04
CA THR A 331 -7.62 12.50 13.81
C THR A 331 -7.49 13.75 12.95
N ALA A 332 -8.00 14.88 13.46
CA ALA A 332 -7.84 16.18 12.83
C ALA A 332 -6.34 16.56 12.73
N TYR A 333 -5.97 17.33 11.70
CA TYR A 333 -4.70 18.05 11.71
C TYR A 333 -4.70 19.08 12.84
N GLU A 334 -3.66 19.04 13.67
CA GLU A 334 -3.45 20.04 14.72
C GLU A 334 -2.94 21.38 14.13
N ASP A 335 -2.22 21.33 13.01
CA ASP A 335 -1.51 22.46 12.39
C ASP A 335 -2.21 23.09 11.16
N LEU A 336 -3.54 23.04 11.07
CA LEU A 336 -4.23 23.74 9.97
C LEU A 336 -4.18 25.26 10.20
N PRO A 337 -3.87 26.08 9.18
CA PRO A 337 -3.98 27.53 9.28
C PRO A 337 -5.40 27.92 9.74
N GLN A 338 -5.50 28.89 10.66
CA GLN A 338 -6.80 29.36 11.21
C GLN A 338 -7.82 29.79 10.14
N ALA A 339 -7.36 30.06 8.91
CA ALA A 339 -8.19 30.45 7.77
C ALA A 339 -8.95 29.29 7.08
N VAL A 340 -8.73 28.02 7.45
CA VAL A 340 -9.47 26.90 6.83
C VAL A 340 -10.82 26.71 7.55
N ALA A 341 -11.92 27.01 6.85
CA ALA A 341 -13.29 26.89 7.37
C ALA A 341 -13.73 25.44 7.71
N LEU A 342 -12.96 24.43 7.28
CA LEU A 342 -13.19 23.00 7.51
C LEU A 342 -11.98 22.40 8.24
N LYS A 343 -12.21 21.68 9.33
CA LYS A 343 -11.17 20.83 9.93
C LYS A 343 -10.99 19.59 9.06
N THR A 344 -9.75 19.34 8.66
CA THR A 344 -9.36 18.18 7.85
C THR A 344 -8.70 17.13 8.72
N THR A 345 -9.05 15.86 8.56
CA THR A 345 -8.34 14.75 9.20
C THR A 345 -7.09 14.36 8.45
N ARG A 346 -6.11 13.79 9.14
CA ARG A 346 -5.00 13.10 8.47
C ARG A 346 -5.57 11.98 7.60
N TRP A 347 -4.93 11.75 6.46
CA TRP A 347 -5.20 10.56 5.65
C TRP A 347 -4.86 9.31 6.45
N LEU A 348 -5.81 8.39 6.52
CA LEU A 348 -5.66 7.09 7.18
C LEU A 348 -5.76 5.99 6.12
N LEU A 349 -4.80 5.07 6.09
CA LEU A 349 -4.96 3.82 5.35
C LEU A 349 -5.75 2.83 6.21
N TRP A 350 -7.05 2.71 5.93
CA TRP A 350 -7.94 1.79 6.61
C TRP A 350 -7.96 0.43 5.89
N ASP A 351 -7.87 -0.62 6.71
CA ASP A 351 -7.94 -2.01 6.26
C ASP A 351 -6.92 -2.38 5.17
N SER A 352 -5.78 -1.69 5.13
CA SER A 352 -4.71 -1.82 4.12
C SER A 352 -5.19 -1.71 2.67
N ARG A 353 -6.35 -1.07 2.44
CA ARG A 353 -7.01 -0.99 1.12
C ARG A 353 -7.53 0.39 0.78
N TYR A 354 -7.97 1.16 1.78
CA TYR A 354 -8.66 2.43 1.55
C TYR A 354 -7.95 3.58 2.24
N TRP A 355 -7.53 4.56 1.45
CA TRP A 355 -7.14 5.86 1.99
C TRP A 355 -8.39 6.66 2.29
N VAL A 356 -8.51 7.15 3.51
CA VAL A 356 -9.70 7.86 4.00
C VAL A 356 -9.31 9.18 4.62
N CYS A 357 -10.02 10.23 4.24
CA CYS A 357 -9.92 11.57 4.81
C CYS A 357 -11.32 12.15 5.01
N VAL A 358 -11.51 12.91 6.07
CA VAL A 358 -12.78 13.57 6.40
C VAL A 358 -12.55 15.05 6.66
N TYR A 359 -13.53 15.86 6.29
CA TYR A 359 -13.55 17.30 6.46
C TYR A 359 -14.85 17.68 7.17
N HIS A 360 -14.79 18.42 8.28
CA HIS A 360 -16.01 18.84 8.97
C HIS A 360 -15.81 20.17 9.72
N ARG A 361 -16.90 20.87 10.03
CA ARG A 361 -16.82 22.20 10.69
C ARG A 361 -16.85 22.13 12.21
N ASP A 362 -17.53 21.13 12.77
CA ASP A 362 -17.78 21.06 14.22
C ASP A 362 -16.59 20.42 14.97
N PRO A 363 -15.86 21.15 15.82
CA PRO A 363 -14.74 20.61 16.60
C PRO A 363 -15.14 19.55 17.62
N ASN A 364 -16.42 19.51 17.99
CA ASN A 364 -16.98 18.54 18.93
C ASN A 364 -17.44 17.26 18.25
N VAL A 365 -17.45 17.20 16.91
CA VAL A 365 -17.73 15.96 16.20
C VAL A 365 -16.46 15.12 16.11
N GLU A 366 -16.59 13.86 16.50
CA GLU A 366 -15.59 12.83 16.28
C GLU A 366 -16.12 11.85 15.23
N VAL A 367 -15.27 11.55 14.25
CA VAL A 367 -15.60 10.59 13.20
C VAL A 367 -14.72 9.36 13.35
N THR A 368 -15.35 8.20 13.29
CA THR A 368 -14.69 6.91 13.27
C THR A 368 -14.96 6.20 11.96
N ILE A 369 -13.98 5.42 11.50
CA ILE A 369 -14.14 4.46 10.42
C ILE A 369 -14.05 3.05 11.00
N ARG A 370 -14.98 2.18 10.59
CA ARG A 370 -15.04 0.77 10.99
C ARG A 370 -15.78 -0.05 9.96
N PHE A 371 -15.90 -1.35 10.19
CA PHE A 371 -16.75 -2.22 9.38
C PHE A 371 -18.23 -1.96 9.64
N LEU A 372 -19.04 -2.11 8.58
CA LEU A 372 -20.49 -2.17 8.68
C LEU A 372 -20.93 -3.42 9.46
N THR A 373 -21.90 -3.25 10.36
CA THR A 373 -22.48 -4.33 11.16
C THR A 373 -23.96 -4.53 10.86
N ALA A 374 -24.53 -5.65 11.32
CA ALA A 374 -25.97 -5.88 11.22
C ALA A 374 -26.78 -4.87 12.07
N GLN A 375 -26.23 -4.43 13.21
CA GLN A 375 -26.86 -3.45 14.08
C GLN A 375 -26.96 -2.08 13.41
N ASP A 376 -25.93 -1.67 12.66
CA ASP A 376 -25.96 -0.43 11.88
C ASP A 376 -27.09 -0.43 10.85
N LEU A 377 -27.26 -1.54 10.13
CA LEU A 377 -28.34 -1.66 9.15
C LEU A 377 -29.72 -1.62 9.81
N ALA A 378 -29.87 -2.22 10.99
CA ALA A 378 -31.11 -2.15 11.76
C ALA A 378 -31.42 -0.72 12.21
N LEU A 379 -30.42 0.01 12.73
CA LEU A 379 -30.54 1.40 13.14
C LEU A 379 -30.86 2.30 11.94
N LEU A 380 -30.11 2.19 10.85
CA LEU A 380 -30.34 2.99 9.66
C LEU A 380 -31.78 2.87 9.16
N ARG A 381 -32.33 1.65 9.18
CA ARG A 381 -33.71 1.34 8.75
C ARG A 381 -34.79 1.93 9.64
N THR A 382 -34.49 2.25 10.90
CA THR A 382 -35.47 2.80 11.86
C THR A 382 -35.32 4.31 12.05
N THR A 383 -34.15 4.89 11.80
CA THR A 383 -33.85 6.29 12.11
C THR A 383 -33.99 7.27 10.96
N HIS A 384 -34.13 6.80 9.71
CA HIS A 384 -34.12 7.66 8.53
C HIS A 384 -35.41 7.61 7.70
N THR A 385 -35.58 8.65 6.88
CA THR A 385 -36.75 8.81 6.01
C THR A 385 -36.81 7.72 4.93
N PRO A 386 -38.01 7.38 4.41
CA PRO A 386 -38.16 6.38 3.36
C PRO A 386 -37.30 6.64 2.10
N SER A 387 -37.08 7.90 1.75
CA SER A 387 -36.25 8.29 0.60
C SER A 387 -34.76 7.98 0.80
N VAL A 388 -34.24 8.19 2.01
CA VAL A 388 -32.86 7.81 2.37
C VAL A 388 -32.71 6.29 2.37
N LEU A 389 -33.70 5.55 2.88
CA LEU A 389 -33.71 4.09 2.89
C LEU A 389 -33.76 3.49 1.49
N GLN A 390 -34.56 4.07 0.59
CA GLN A 390 -34.62 3.62 -0.80
C GLN A 390 -33.24 3.74 -1.48
N ARG A 391 -32.55 4.87 -1.30
CA ARG A 391 -31.17 5.07 -1.79
C ARG A 391 -30.19 4.08 -1.16
N LEU A 392 -30.30 3.84 0.15
CA LEU A 392 -29.46 2.88 0.87
C LEU A 392 -29.63 1.45 0.32
N GLU A 393 -30.87 0.98 0.16
CA GLU A 393 -31.15 -0.36 -0.36
C GLU A 393 -30.72 -0.52 -1.83
N GLN A 394 -30.79 0.54 -2.64
CA GLN A 394 -30.25 0.53 -4.01
C GLN A 394 -28.73 0.25 -4.00
N VAL A 395 -27.97 0.97 -3.18
CA VAL A 395 -26.51 0.79 -3.16
C VAL A 395 -26.08 -0.51 -2.49
N LEU A 396 -26.82 -1.01 -1.49
CA LEU A 396 -26.51 -2.28 -0.83
C LEU A 396 -26.69 -3.50 -1.76
N ARG A 397 -27.49 -3.38 -2.82
CA ARG A 397 -27.61 -4.43 -3.85
C ARG A 397 -26.34 -4.62 -4.66
N LEU A 398 -25.47 -3.61 -4.73
CA LEU A 398 -24.17 -3.70 -5.41
C LEU A 398 -23.22 -4.69 -4.71
N VAL A 399 -23.40 -4.91 -3.40
CA VAL A 399 -22.57 -5.83 -2.60
C VAL A 399 -23.48 -6.75 -1.77
N PRO A 400 -24.03 -7.81 -2.39
CA PRO A 400 -25.02 -8.67 -1.73
C PRO A 400 -24.39 -9.62 -0.69
N GLY A 401 -25.26 -10.19 0.15
CA GLY A 401 -24.89 -11.26 1.09
C GLY A 401 -23.98 -10.79 2.22
N LYS A 402 -23.09 -11.67 2.70
CA LYS A 402 -22.21 -11.37 3.84
C LYS A 402 -21.09 -10.38 3.50
N GLN A 403 -20.83 -10.12 2.21
CA GLN A 403 -19.75 -9.24 1.78
C GLN A 403 -19.99 -7.76 2.14
N ARG A 404 -21.24 -7.32 2.32
CA ARG A 404 -21.52 -5.95 2.81
C ARG A 404 -20.90 -5.65 4.19
N PHE A 405 -20.59 -6.66 4.99
CA PHE A 405 -19.96 -6.48 6.29
C PHE A 405 -18.43 -6.29 6.19
N THR A 406 -17.86 -6.28 4.99
CA THR A 406 -16.47 -5.85 4.73
C THR A 406 -16.39 -4.39 4.28
N LEU A 407 -17.54 -3.71 4.14
CA LEU A 407 -17.60 -2.32 3.72
C LEU A 407 -17.15 -1.39 4.86
N PRO A 408 -16.36 -0.35 4.56
CA PRO A 408 -16.14 0.74 5.49
C PRO A 408 -17.45 1.51 5.72
N VAL A 409 -17.65 1.92 6.96
CA VAL A 409 -18.69 2.86 7.35
C VAL A 409 -18.06 4.00 8.13
N LEU A 410 -18.50 5.23 7.86
CA LEU A 410 -18.18 6.39 8.68
C LEU A 410 -19.29 6.60 9.70
N ALA A 411 -18.91 6.68 10.97
CA ALA A 411 -19.81 6.99 12.06
C ALA A 411 -19.35 8.27 12.77
N ALA A 412 -20.28 9.20 12.98
CA ALA A 412 -20.03 10.46 13.66
C ALA A 412 -20.76 10.49 15.01
N ARG A 413 -20.12 11.09 16.02
CA ARG A 413 -20.71 11.35 17.34
C ARG A 413 -20.25 12.72 17.84
N ARG A 414 -21.00 13.37 18.73
CA ARG A 414 -20.42 14.48 19.48
C ARG A 414 -19.58 13.94 20.64
N ARG A 415 -18.54 14.68 21.03
CA ARG A 415 -17.63 14.32 22.14
C ARG A 415 -18.34 14.28 23.48
N SER A 416 -19.38 15.09 23.67
CA SER A 416 -20.26 15.10 24.85
C SER A 416 -21.06 13.81 25.00
N ASP A 417 -21.22 13.06 23.92
CA ASP A 417 -22.15 11.95 23.83
C ASP A 417 -21.44 10.65 24.23
N GLY A 418 -22.19 9.73 24.84
CA GLY A 418 -21.73 8.37 25.10
C GLY A 418 -21.38 7.62 23.81
N VAL A 419 -20.57 6.55 23.92
CA VAL A 419 -20.11 5.75 22.76
C VAL A 419 -21.28 5.19 21.94
N GLU A 420 -22.41 4.91 22.57
CA GLU A 420 -23.61 4.34 21.96
C GLU A 420 -24.36 5.30 21.00
N GLN A 421 -24.03 6.60 21.00
CA GLN A 421 -24.74 7.61 20.20
C GLN A 421 -24.09 7.89 18.83
N ALA A 422 -23.15 7.06 18.39
CA ALA A 422 -22.53 7.23 17.08
C ALA A 422 -23.54 6.94 15.95
N VAL A 423 -23.78 7.92 15.10
CA VAL A 423 -24.69 7.83 13.95
C VAL A 423 -23.89 7.50 12.70
N ILE A 424 -24.37 6.56 11.88
CA ILE A 424 -23.79 6.27 10.58
C ILE A 424 -24.05 7.44 9.63
N VAL A 425 -22.97 8.04 9.12
CA VAL A 425 -23.05 9.20 8.23
C VAL A 425 -22.74 8.87 6.77
N ALA A 426 -21.98 7.81 6.50
CA ALA A 426 -21.66 7.41 5.12
C ALA A 426 -21.27 5.93 4.98
N LEU A 427 -21.55 5.38 3.80
CA LEU A 427 -20.98 4.16 3.23
C LEU A 427 -20.11 4.58 2.03
N PRO A 428 -18.89 5.06 2.30
CA PRO A 428 -18.13 5.85 1.35
C PRO A 428 -17.75 5.08 0.07
N THR A 429 -17.50 3.76 0.16
CA THR A 429 -17.23 2.94 -1.04
C THR A 429 -18.46 2.70 -1.91
N LEU A 430 -19.65 2.96 -1.40
CA LEU A 430 -20.89 2.83 -2.15
C LEU A 430 -21.43 4.19 -2.64
N GLY A 431 -20.73 5.29 -2.39
CA GLY A 431 -21.21 6.61 -2.77
C GLY A 431 -22.35 7.16 -1.90
N TRP A 432 -22.73 6.47 -0.83
CA TRP A 432 -23.92 6.81 -0.03
C TRP A 432 -23.56 7.59 1.23
N SER A 433 -24.37 8.60 1.57
CA SER A 433 -24.31 9.35 2.82
C SER A 433 -25.68 9.91 3.23
N ILE A 434 -25.82 10.23 4.51
CA ILE A 434 -26.99 10.95 5.03
C ILE A 434 -26.97 12.42 4.59
N ASP A 435 -28.10 13.10 4.74
CA ASP A 435 -28.18 14.53 4.41
C ASP A 435 -27.23 15.35 5.30
N GLY A 436 -26.56 16.34 4.70
CA GLY A 436 -25.49 17.12 5.34
C GLY A 436 -24.10 16.48 5.26
N TRP A 437 -23.97 15.24 4.79
CA TRP A 437 -22.69 14.61 4.47
C TRP A 437 -22.58 14.32 2.99
N ARG A 438 -21.38 14.54 2.41
CA ARG A 438 -21.16 14.28 0.98
C ARG A 438 -19.73 13.86 0.67
N LYS A 439 -19.54 13.18 -0.45
CA LYS A 439 -18.20 12.93 -0.99
C LYS A 439 -17.48 14.24 -1.34
N TRP A 440 -16.18 14.31 -1.07
CA TRP A 440 -15.32 15.43 -1.46
C TRP A 440 -15.27 15.55 -3.00
N PRO A 441 -15.53 16.74 -3.56
CA PRO A 441 -15.55 16.92 -5.01
C PRO A 441 -14.13 16.89 -5.59
N ALA A 442 -13.99 16.31 -6.79
CA ALA A 442 -12.71 16.24 -7.50
C ALA A 442 -12.18 17.62 -7.95
N SER A 443 -13.05 18.61 -8.16
CA SER A 443 -12.67 20.01 -8.41
C SER A 443 -12.65 20.81 -7.10
N SER A 444 -11.47 21.30 -6.73
CA SER A 444 -11.21 22.09 -5.52
C SER A 444 -11.89 23.46 -5.47
N SER A 445 -12.70 23.81 -6.48
CA SER A 445 -13.44 25.08 -6.54
C SER A 445 -14.71 25.09 -5.69
N VAL A 446 -15.08 23.99 -5.03
CA VAL A 446 -16.27 23.92 -4.18
C VAL A 446 -15.88 23.99 -2.70
N ALA A 447 -15.39 25.15 -2.29
CA ALA A 447 -15.57 25.61 -0.93
C ALA A 447 -16.68 26.65 -0.98
N ARG A 448 -17.84 26.40 -0.32
CA ARG A 448 -18.79 27.42 0.20
C ARG A 448 -20.22 26.94 0.46
N ASP A 449 -20.57 25.66 0.30
CA ASP A 449 -21.95 25.27 0.66
C ASP A 449 -22.12 25.27 2.19
N SER A 450 -22.87 26.24 2.73
CA SER A 450 -23.04 26.45 4.18
C SER A 450 -23.92 25.40 4.85
N GLU A 451 -24.67 24.62 4.06
CA GLU A 451 -25.60 23.60 4.57
C GLU A 451 -24.92 22.26 4.89
N GLN A 452 -23.68 22.04 4.43
CA GLN A 452 -22.99 20.76 4.63
C GLN A 452 -22.29 20.69 5.99
N VAL A 453 -22.59 19.63 6.75
CA VAL A 453 -21.99 19.29 8.05
C VAL A 453 -20.56 18.76 7.86
N GLY A 454 -20.36 17.90 6.86
CA GLY A 454 -19.06 17.31 6.59
C GLY A 454 -18.91 16.69 5.20
N TYR A 455 -17.67 16.46 4.81
CA TYR A 455 -17.29 15.78 3.60
C TYR A 455 -16.38 14.59 3.91
N TRP A 456 -16.39 13.60 3.03
CA TRP A 456 -15.50 12.44 3.11
C TRP A 456 -14.84 12.18 1.76
N ASP A 457 -13.59 11.72 1.79
CA ASP A 457 -12.87 11.24 0.62
C ASP A 457 -12.39 9.83 0.90
N ILE A 458 -12.68 8.91 -0.01
CA ILE A 458 -12.20 7.53 0.03
C ILE A 458 -11.60 7.17 -1.32
N ARG A 459 -10.42 6.57 -1.25
CA ARG A 459 -9.66 6.17 -2.43
C ARG A 459 -9.09 4.80 -2.20
N TYR A 460 -9.09 3.98 -3.24
CA TYR A 460 -8.45 2.67 -3.16
C TYR A 460 -6.93 2.85 -3.21
N LYS A 461 -6.20 2.01 -2.47
CA LYS A 461 -4.73 1.99 -2.52
C LYS A 461 -4.22 1.79 -3.94
N LYS A 462 -2.93 2.03 -4.16
CA LYS A 462 -2.30 1.76 -5.43
C LYS A 462 -2.54 0.33 -5.89
N VAL A 463 -2.97 0.20 -7.14
CA VAL A 463 -3.19 -1.08 -7.81
C VAL A 463 -2.45 -1.06 -9.14
N ASP A 464 -1.43 -1.90 -9.28
CA ASP A 464 -0.68 -2.03 -10.53
C ASP A 464 -1.42 -2.96 -11.51
N LEU A 465 -2.46 -2.44 -12.14
CA LEU A 465 -3.23 -3.15 -13.20
C LEU A 465 -2.90 -2.66 -14.62
N GLU A 466 -1.99 -1.69 -14.76
CA GLU A 466 -1.64 -1.03 -16.03
C GLU A 466 -1.01 -1.98 -17.07
N SER A 467 -0.60 -3.18 -16.66
CA SER A 467 0.05 -4.16 -17.53
C SER A 467 -0.89 -4.82 -18.55
N SER A 468 -2.22 -4.67 -18.42
CA SER A 468 -3.17 -5.32 -19.33
C SER A 468 -4.44 -4.52 -19.59
N ARG A 469 -4.92 -4.61 -20.83
CA ARG A 469 -6.24 -4.08 -21.23
C ARG A 469 -7.40 -5.01 -20.83
N LYS A 470 -7.12 -6.22 -20.36
CA LYS A 470 -8.13 -7.17 -19.90
C LYS A 470 -8.60 -6.92 -18.47
N HIS A 471 -7.79 -6.21 -17.66
CA HIS A 471 -8.14 -5.93 -16.28
C HIS A 471 -9.24 -4.88 -16.20
N THR A 472 -10.34 -5.23 -15.53
CA THR A 472 -11.51 -4.39 -15.30
C THR A 472 -11.66 -4.09 -13.82
N ILE A 473 -12.10 -2.88 -13.50
CA ILE A 473 -12.32 -2.44 -12.12
C ILE A 473 -13.75 -1.95 -11.99
N LEU A 474 -14.49 -2.49 -11.02
CA LEU A 474 -15.86 -2.08 -10.68
C LEU A 474 -15.83 -1.10 -9.51
N ASP A 475 -16.53 0.02 -9.66
CA ASP A 475 -16.71 1.04 -8.63
C ASP A 475 -18.20 1.38 -8.42
N SER A 476 -18.50 2.44 -7.69
CA SER A 476 -19.87 2.90 -7.41
C SER A 476 -20.59 3.53 -8.62
N GLY A 477 -19.86 3.92 -9.67
CA GLY A 477 -20.37 4.53 -10.90
C GLY A 477 -20.32 3.61 -12.12
N ALA A 478 -20.06 2.32 -11.93
CA ALA A 478 -20.06 1.23 -12.91
C ALA A 478 -21.03 0.13 -12.44
#